data_AF-A0A644SAA6-F1
#
_entry.id   AF-A0A644SAA6-F1
#
_cell.length_a   1.000
_cell.length_b   1.000
_cell.length_c   1.000
_cell.angle_alpha   90.00
_cell.angle_beta   90.00
_cell.angle_gamma   90.00
#
_symmetry.space_group_name_H-M   'P 1'
#
loop_
_entity.id
_entity.type
_entity.pdbx_description
1 polymer ?
#
loop_
_entity_poly.entity_id
_entity_poly.type
_entity_poly.pdbx_seq_one_letter_code
_entity_poly.pdbx_strand_id
1 'polypeptide(L)' 'MKIIKKLQEDGSFKEQVYYSVHEVAQMHSVTHTTVRLWISRGILKGVKLGKGFYMSKETILDFQKTDGLS' A
#
# COMPACT_ATOMS: atom_id res chain seq x y z
N MET A 1 -0.13 -7.74 -8.09
CA MET A 1 0.26 -6.32 -8.12
C MET A 1 -0.44 -5.64 -9.28
N LYS A 2 -0.75 -4.34 -9.17
CA LYS A 2 -1.28 -3.51 -10.26
C LYS A 2 -0.31 -2.36 -10.54
N ILE A 3 -0.07 -2.06 -11.80
CA ILE A 3 0.72 -0.89 -12.21
C ILE A 3 -0.27 0.16 -12.71
N ILE A 4 -0.18 1.38 -12.17
CA ILE A 4 -1.05 2.49 -12.53
C ILE A 4 -0.20 3.69 -12.89
N LYS A 5 -0.49 4.30 -14.03
CA LYS A 5 0.15 5.56 -14.43
C LYS A 5 -0.54 6.71 -13.70
N LYS A 6 0.20 7.38 -12.82
CA LYS A 6 -0.26 8.56 -12.10
C LYS A 6 0.33 9.80 -12.76
N LEU A 7 -0.52 10.78 -13.04
CA LEU A 7 -0.09 12.10 -13.50
C LEU A 7 0.64 12.81 -12.35
N GLN A 8 1.85 13.28 -12.61
CA GLN A 8 2.65 14.09 -11.71
C GLN A 8 2.37 15.59 -11.92
N GLU A 9 2.80 16.42 -10.97
CA GLU A 9 2.62 17.88 -11.02
C GLU A 9 3.33 18.55 -12.21
N ASP A 10 4.40 17.93 -12.70
CA ASP A 10 5.15 18.35 -13.90
C ASP A 10 4.48 17.93 -15.23
N GLY A 11 3.28 17.32 -15.17
CA GLY A 11 2.55 16.83 -16.33
C GLY A 11 3.05 15.49 -16.89
N SER A 12 4.09 14.90 -16.29
CA SER A 12 4.58 13.57 -16.69
C SER A 12 3.74 12.45 -16.06
N PHE A 13 3.73 11.27 -16.68
CA PHE A 13 3.14 10.07 -16.09
C PHE A 13 4.21 9.23 -15.41
N LYS A 14 4.06 8.99 -14.11
CA LYS A 14 4.88 8.03 -13.37
C LYS A 14 4.12 6.74 -13.15
N GLU A 15 4.77 5.63 -13.46
CA GLU A 15 4.25 4.32 -13.11
C GLU A 15 4.41 4.11 -11.61
N GLN A 16 3.27 3.88 -10.94
CA GLN A 16 3.23 3.56 -9.53
C GLN A 16 2.69 2.15 -9.36
N VAL A 17 3.43 1.34 -8.60
CA VAL A 17 3.05 -0.04 -8.29
C VAL A 17 2.18 -0.06 -7.05
N TYR A 18 1.06 -0.77 -7.16
CA TYR A 18 0.07 -0.97 -6.13
C TYR A 18 -0.03 -2.45 -5.76
N TYR A 19 -0.01 -2.73 -4.47
CA TYR A 19 -0.11 -4.07 -3.90
C TYR A 19 -1.46 -4.23 -3.22
N SER A 20 -2.08 -5.38 -3.40
CA SER A 20 -3.32 -5.73 -2.70
C SER A 20 -3.06 -6.01 -1.22
N VAL A 21 -4.13 -6.01 -0.42
CA VAL A 21 -4.10 -6.46 0.98
C VAL A 21 -3.44 -7.83 1.15
N HIS A 22 -3.69 -8.77 0.25
CA HIS A 22 -3.13 -10.11 0.34
C HIS A 22 -1.61 -10.12 0.11
N GLU A 23 -1.13 -9.34 -0.86
CA GLU A 23 0.31 -9.23 -1.14
C GLU A 23 1.05 -8.54 0.01
N VAL A 24 0.48 -7.49 0.59
CA VAL A 24 1.07 -6.83 1.76
C VAL A 24 1.09 -7.76 2.97
N ALA A 25 0.05 -8.58 3.14
CA ALA A 25 0.03 -9.58 4.20
C ALA A 25 1.19 -10.58 4.05
N GLN A 26 1.43 -11.07 2.82
CA GLN A 26 2.56 -11.95 2.53
C GLN A 26 3.92 -11.27 2.74
N MET A 27 4.07 -10.01 2.33
CA MET A 27 5.34 -9.26 2.49
C MET A 27 5.73 -9.05 3.96
N HIS A 28 4.74 -8.94 4.84
CA HIS A 28 4.95 -8.75 6.28
C HIS A 28 4.76 -10.03 7.10
N SER A 29 4.55 -11.18 6.45
CA SER A 29 4.26 -12.47 7.11
C SER A 29 3.09 -12.39 8.12
N VAL A 30 2.08 -11.58 7.83
CA VAL A 30 0.87 -11.42 8.64
C VAL A 30 -0.38 -11.91 7.91
N THR A 31 -1.51 -11.93 8.60
CA THR A 31 -2.81 -12.23 7.99
C THR A 31 -3.42 -11.01 7.31
N HIS A 32 -4.28 -11.24 6.32
CA HIS A 32 -5.01 -10.17 5.63
C HIS A 32 -5.90 -9.35 6.57
N THR A 33 -6.36 -9.92 7.69
CA THR A 33 -7.11 -9.23 8.74
C THR A 33 -6.24 -8.20 9.46
N THR A 34 -4.97 -8.53 9.73
CA THR A 34 -4.01 -7.58 10.34
C THR A 34 -3.77 -6.39 9.42
N VAL A 35 -3.59 -6.62 8.12
CA VAL A 35 -3.43 -5.52 7.15
C VAL A 35 -4.69 -4.65 7.07
N ARG A 36 -5.89 -5.26 7.07
CA ARG A 36 -7.14 -4.48 7.14
C ARG A 36 -7.26 -3.67 8.41
N LEU A 37 -6.80 -4.21 9.54
CA LEU A 37 -6.76 -3.51 10.82
C LEU A 37 -5.83 -2.29 10.73
N TRP A 38 -4.63 -2.44 10.16
CA TRP A 38 -3.72 -1.31 9.94
C TRP A 38 -4.35 -0.21 9.09
N ILE A 39 -5.07 -0.58 8.02
CA ILE A 39 -5.79 0.38 7.18
C ILE A 39 -6.91 1.08 7.98
N SER A 40 -7.73 0.32 8.71
CA SER A 40 -8.84 0.89 9.50
C SER A 40 -8.37 1.81 10.64
N ARG A 41 -7.17 1.55 11.18
CA ARG A 41 -6.55 2.36 12.23
C ARG A 41 -5.78 3.56 11.68
N GLY A 42 -5.71 3.72 10.35
CA GLY A 42 -4.94 4.78 9.71
C GLY A 42 -3.42 4.61 9.78
N ILE A 43 -2.94 3.47 10.28
CA ILE A 43 -1.52 3.14 10.40
C ILE A 43 -0.92 2.91 9.00
N LEU A 44 -1.63 2.16 8.15
CA LEU A 44 -1.23 1.92 6.76
C LEU A 44 -2.19 2.63 5.82
N LYS A 45 -1.67 3.59 5.04
CA LYS A 45 -2.49 4.28 4.03
C LYS A 45 -2.82 3.32 2.88
N GLY A 46 -4.12 3.12 2.65
CA GLY A 46 -4.62 2.34 1.52
C GLY A 46 -5.51 3.18 0.61
N VAL A 47 -5.45 2.94 -0.69
CA VAL A 47 -6.32 3.55 -1.70
C VAL A 47 -7.35 2.52 -2.15
N LYS A 48 -8.63 2.89 -2.18
CA LYS A 48 -9.68 2.03 -2.71
C LYS A 48 -9.64 2.08 -4.24
N LEU A 49 -9.32 0.95 -4.88
CA LEU A 49 -9.32 0.81 -6.34
C LEU A 49 -10.32 -0.28 -6.73
N GLY A 50 -11.47 0.15 -7.26
CA GLY A 50 -12.60 -0.72 -7.54
C GLY A 50 -13.17 -1.35 -6.27
N LYS A 51 -13.17 -2.69 -6.19
CA LYS A 51 -13.72 -3.46 -5.07
C LYS A 51 -12.73 -3.72 -3.92
N GLY A 52 -11.46 -3.33 -4.05
CA GLY A 52 -10.40 -3.66 -3.10
C GLY A 52 -9.59 -2.46 -2.63
N PHE A 53 -8.88 -2.64 -1.51
CA PHE A 53 -7.85 -1.71 -1.06
C PHE A 53 -6.48 -2.12 -1.59
N TYR A 54 -5.71 -1.11 -1.96
CA TYR A 54 -4.36 -1.27 -2.49
C TYR A 54 -3.42 -0.24 -1.89
N MET A 55 -2.17 -0.63 -1.73
CA MET A 55 -1.13 0.18 -1.12
C MET A 55 -0.03 0.43 -2.14
N SER A 56 0.42 1.67 -2.28
CA SER A 56 1.55 1.95 -3.17
C SER A 56 2.84 1.41 -2.56
N LYS A 57 3.82 1.11 -3.42
CA LYS A 57 5.17 0.73 -2.97
C LYS A 57 5.75 1.75 -1.99
N GLU A 58 5.58 3.04 -2.28
CA GLU A 58 6.09 4.14 -1.45
C GLU A 58 5.48 4.11 -0.04
N THR A 59 4.16 3.88 0.06
CA THR A 59 3.50 3.78 1.36
C THR A 59 3.94 2.57 2.17
N ILE A 60 4.20 1.43 1.53
CA ILE A 60 4.69 0.24 2.23
C ILE A 60 6.11 0.48 2.77
N LEU A 61 6.97 1.13 1.98
CA LEU A 61 8.31 1.50 2.42
C LEU A 61 8.29 2.53 3.57
N ASP A 62 7.38 3.50 3.51
CA ASP A 62 7.18 4.48 4.58
C ASP A 62 6.69 3.81 5.87
N PHE A 63 5.75 2.86 5.74
CA PHE A 63 5.27 2.04 6.83
C PHE A 63 6.41 1.24 7.49
N GLN A 64 7.28 0.60 6.70
CA GLN A 64 8.45 -0.11 7.21
C GLN A 64 9.47 0.77 7.93
N LYS A 65 9.54 2.07 7.60
CA LYS A 65 10.43 3.02 8.28
C LYS A 65 9.84 3.54 9.58
N THR A 66 8.51 3.63 9.66
CA THR A 66 7.78 4.18 10.79
C THR A 66 7.51 3.12 11.86
N ASP A 67 7.23 1.89 11.42
CA ASP A 67 7.27 0.71 12.28
C ASP A 67 8.74 0.33 12.52
N GLY A 68 9.36 1.01 13.48
CA GLY A 68 10.43 0.42 14.28
C GLY A 68 9.87 -0.76 15.07
N LEU A 69 9.53 -1.85 14.39
CA LEU A 69 9.38 -3.18 14.99
C LEU A 69 10.79 -3.68 15.35
N SER A 70 11.40 -3.00 16.33
CA SER A 70 12.53 -3.50 17.11
C SER A 70 12.10 -4.68 17.97
#